data_AF-A0A3A2ZIN2-F1
#
_entry.id   AF-A0A3A2ZIN2-F1
#
_cell.length_a   1.000
_cell.length_b   1.000
_cell.length_c   1.000
_cell.angle_alpha   90.00
_cell.angle_beta   90.00
_cell.angle_gamma   90.00
#
_symmetry.space_group_name_H-M   'P 1'
#
loop_
_entity.id
_entity.type
_entity.pdbx_description
1 polymer ?
#
loop_
_entity_poly.entity_id
_entity_poly.type
_entity_poly.pdbx_seq_one_letter_code
_entity_poly.pdbx_strand_id
1 'polypeptide(L)'
;MSTNFLSLPPEIRCEIYKYLLVHKGYFCLFYRGGDQELASNILCTNKMIFNEARSLLYGHNRFDFTTCKSDFVFQFLDQIGRHNASYIRYMRIEFPYLCDLDSERLILEYGIFRILAKIQSDCTNLRTAMRFNHHPLSNSFHLDDLLTRIATYLEKIHSRHEIIGEIYEDSGSAIMKREMEHRGWAVNVI
;
A
#
# COMPACT_ATOMS: atom_id res chain seq x y z
N MET A 1 -13.53 -6.09 -43.58
CA MET A 1 -13.94 -5.19 -42.49
C MET A 1 -12.76 -5.03 -41.54
N SER A 2 -12.41 -3.82 -41.16
CA SER A 2 -11.31 -3.58 -40.22
C SER A 2 -11.76 -3.98 -38.81
N THR A 3 -11.14 -5.01 -38.25
CA THR A 3 -11.27 -5.37 -36.83
C THR A 3 -10.57 -4.33 -35.98
N ASN A 4 -11.34 -3.57 -35.18
CA ASN A 4 -10.81 -2.59 -34.23
C ASN A 4 -10.85 -3.17 -32.81
N PHE A 5 -9.85 -2.90 -31.98
CA PHE A 5 -9.87 -3.27 -30.56
C PHE A 5 -11.16 -2.81 -29.86
N LEU A 6 -11.63 -1.59 -30.14
CA LEU A 6 -12.86 -1.05 -29.54
C LEU A 6 -14.15 -1.73 -30.05
N SER A 7 -14.08 -2.54 -31.11
CA SER A 7 -15.22 -3.35 -31.56
C SER A 7 -15.36 -4.68 -30.82
N LEU A 8 -14.36 -5.06 -30.01
CA LEU A 8 -14.47 -6.22 -29.11
C LEU A 8 -15.52 -5.95 -28.03
N PRO A 9 -16.22 -6.97 -27.50
CA PRO A 9 -17.07 -6.79 -26.32
C PRO A 9 -16.29 -6.26 -25.11
N PRO A 10 -16.91 -5.44 -24.23
CA PRO A 10 -16.26 -4.91 -23.03
C PRO A 10 -15.60 -5.97 -22.14
N GLU A 11 -16.20 -7.16 -22.06
CA GLU A 11 -15.70 -8.29 -21.28
C GLU A 11 -14.35 -8.77 -21.81
N ILE A 12 -14.22 -8.88 -23.15
CA ILE A 12 -12.96 -9.28 -23.79
C ILE A 12 -11.90 -8.20 -23.61
N ARG A 13 -12.26 -6.92 -23.74
CA ARG A 13 -11.33 -5.81 -23.46
C ARG A 13 -10.85 -5.84 -22.01
N CYS A 14 -11.74 -6.12 -21.07
CA CYS A 14 -11.42 -6.25 -19.64
C CYS A 14 -10.39 -7.36 -19.38
N GLU A 15 -10.56 -8.54 -19.99
CA GLU A 15 -9.57 -9.63 -19.86
C GLU A 15 -8.21 -9.24 -20.46
N ILE A 16 -8.18 -8.53 -21.59
CA ILE A 16 -6.94 -8.01 -22.17
C ILE A 16 -6.29 -7.00 -21.22
N TYR A 17 -7.04 -6.07 -20.65
CA TYR A 17 -6.51 -5.12 -19.67
C TYR A 17 -5.98 -5.82 -18.42
N LYS A 18 -6.63 -6.87 -17.92
CA LYS A 18 -6.13 -7.66 -16.78
C LYS A 18 -4.77 -8.27 -17.08
N TYR A 19 -4.61 -8.85 -18.28
CA TYR A 19 -3.34 -9.41 -18.71
C TYR A 19 -2.22 -8.36 -18.77
N LEU A 20 -2.55 -7.14 -19.17
CA LEU A 20 -1.58 -6.05 -19.35
C LEU A 20 -1.26 -5.25 -18.08
N LEU A 21 -2.23 -5.15 -17.17
CA LEU A 21 -2.20 -4.20 -16.06
C LEU A 21 -2.21 -4.84 -14.68
N VAL A 22 -2.35 -6.16 -14.55
CA VAL A 22 -2.43 -6.81 -13.23
C VAL A 22 -1.22 -7.72 -13.01
N HIS A 23 -0.45 -7.38 -11.98
CA HIS A 23 0.64 -8.19 -11.47
C HIS A 23 0.15 -9.13 -10.35
N LYS A 24 0.61 -10.39 -10.36
CA LYS A 24 0.18 -11.40 -9.36
C LYS A 24 0.75 -11.17 -7.96
N GLY A 25 1.86 -10.44 -7.84
CA GLY A 25 2.55 -10.18 -6.59
C GLY A 25 2.49 -8.72 -6.13
N TYR A 26 3.39 -8.39 -5.21
CA TYR A 26 3.69 -7.00 -4.86
C TYR A 26 4.44 -6.32 -6.00
N PHE A 27 3.95 -5.15 -6.39
CA PHE A 27 4.46 -4.34 -7.45
C PHE A 27 5.08 -3.08 -6.86
N CYS A 28 6.40 -2.94 -7.01
CA CYS A 28 7.12 -1.73 -6.64
C CYS A 28 7.31 -0.87 -7.89
N LEU A 29 6.67 0.29 -7.93
CA LEU A 29 6.74 1.25 -9.04
C LEU A 29 8.16 1.76 -9.34
N PHE A 30 9.10 1.56 -8.42
CA PHE A 30 10.41 2.20 -8.43
C PHE A 30 11.55 1.21 -8.70
N TYR A 31 11.25 -0.09 -8.77
CA TYR A 31 12.25 -1.10 -9.11
C TYR A 31 12.34 -1.25 -10.65
N ARG A 32 13.29 -0.56 -11.29
CA ARG A 32 13.50 -0.59 -12.75
C ARG A 32 14.24 -1.85 -13.27
N GLY A 33 14.13 -2.98 -12.58
CA GLY A 33 15.08 -4.10 -12.75
C GLY A 33 14.49 -5.51 -12.85
N GLY A 34 13.25 -5.70 -13.32
CA GLY A 34 12.70 -7.06 -13.47
C GLY A 34 11.47 -7.17 -14.38
N ASP A 35 10.97 -8.40 -14.57
CA ASP A 35 9.83 -8.80 -15.42
C ASP A 35 8.45 -8.23 -15.00
N GLN A 36 8.42 -7.18 -14.17
CA GLN A 36 7.22 -6.57 -13.60
C GLN A 36 6.68 -5.38 -14.41
N GLU A 37 7.06 -5.23 -15.68
CA GLU A 37 6.66 -4.06 -16.46
C GLU A 37 5.19 -4.15 -16.90
N LEU A 38 4.32 -3.45 -16.16
CA LEU A 38 2.93 -3.25 -16.55
C LEU A 38 2.86 -2.35 -17.78
N ALA A 39 2.03 -2.70 -18.77
CA ALA A 39 1.78 -1.87 -19.95
C ALA A 39 0.82 -0.70 -19.63
N SER A 40 1.17 0.08 -18.60
CA SER A 40 0.38 1.20 -18.08
C SER A 40 0.20 2.34 -19.08
N ASN A 41 1.09 2.45 -20.06
CA ASN A 41 0.97 3.38 -21.19
C ASN A 41 -0.33 3.21 -21.99
N ILE A 42 -0.98 2.03 -21.93
CA ILE A 42 -2.28 1.82 -22.57
C ILE A 42 -3.34 2.81 -22.06
N LEU A 43 -3.25 3.25 -20.80
CA LEU A 43 -4.16 4.23 -20.20
C LEU A 43 -4.10 5.60 -20.91
N CYS A 44 -2.99 5.90 -21.59
CA CYS A 44 -2.82 7.16 -22.33
C CYS A 44 -3.40 7.09 -23.75
N THR A 45 -3.91 5.94 -24.20
CA THR A 45 -4.35 5.75 -25.59
C THR A 45 -5.63 6.53 -25.91
N ASN A 46 -6.67 6.39 -25.09
CA ASN A 46 -7.91 7.15 -25.21
C ASN A 46 -8.74 7.09 -23.91
N LYS A 47 -9.76 7.97 -23.82
CA LYS A 47 -10.62 8.10 -22.62
C LYS A 47 -11.43 6.84 -22.29
N MET A 48 -11.88 6.08 -23.28
CA MET A 48 -12.65 4.84 -23.03
C MET A 48 -11.75 3.79 -22.37
N ILE A 49 -10.57 3.55 -22.94
CA ILE A 49 -9.57 2.64 -22.38
C ILE A 49 -9.17 3.09 -20.97
N PHE A 50 -8.89 4.39 -20.79
CA PHE A 50 -8.56 4.94 -19.47
C PHE A 50 -9.64 4.61 -18.43
N ASN A 51 -10.92 4.87 -18.77
CA ASN A 51 -12.04 4.67 -17.85
C ASN A 51 -12.27 3.20 -17.52
N GLU A 52 -12.14 2.31 -18.51
CA GLU A 52 -12.32 0.86 -18.34
C GLU A 52 -11.19 0.23 -17.53
N ALA A 53 -9.95 0.66 -17.78
CA ALA A 53 -8.77 -0.06 -17.33
C ALA A 53 -8.18 0.47 -16.01
N ARG A 54 -8.41 1.73 -15.64
CA ARG A 54 -7.84 2.33 -14.42
C ARG A 54 -8.22 1.60 -13.13
N SER A 55 -9.45 1.09 -13.03
CA SER A 55 -9.92 0.36 -11.84
C SER A 55 -9.25 -1.02 -11.74
N LEU A 56 -8.83 -1.60 -12.87
CA LEU A 56 -8.05 -2.83 -12.90
C LEU A 56 -6.62 -2.57 -12.41
N LEU A 57 -5.96 -1.53 -12.95
CA LEU A 57 -4.61 -1.14 -12.52
C LEU A 57 -4.57 -0.84 -11.02
N TYR A 58 -5.43 0.03 -10.50
CA TYR A 58 -5.34 0.43 -9.09
C TYR A 58 -5.99 -0.58 -8.15
N GLY A 59 -7.05 -1.28 -8.57
CA GLY A 59 -7.83 -2.14 -7.69
C GLY A 59 -7.38 -3.59 -7.58
N HIS A 60 -6.57 -4.08 -8.53
CA HIS A 60 -6.14 -5.49 -8.53
C HIS A 60 -4.65 -5.67 -8.25
N ASN A 61 -3.85 -4.60 -8.31
CA ASN A 61 -2.44 -4.65 -7.94
C ASN A 61 -2.24 -4.46 -6.44
N ARG A 62 -1.12 -4.99 -5.95
CA ARG A 62 -0.63 -4.80 -4.58
C ARG A 62 0.57 -3.88 -4.64
N PHE A 63 0.43 -2.64 -4.21
CA PHE A 63 1.51 -1.67 -4.29
C PHE A 63 2.49 -1.83 -3.13
N ASP A 64 3.78 -1.94 -3.42
CA ASP A 64 4.83 -2.01 -2.41
C ASP A 64 5.64 -0.72 -2.37
N PHE A 65 5.54 -0.02 -1.23
CA PHE A 65 6.25 1.21 -0.92
C PHE A 65 7.30 1.02 0.18
N THR A 66 7.63 -0.22 0.56
CA THR A 66 8.57 -0.48 1.66
C THR A 66 9.96 0.12 1.39
N THR A 67 10.42 0.07 0.14
CA THR A 67 11.72 0.62 -0.27
C THR A 67 11.69 2.12 -0.62
N CYS A 68 10.56 2.80 -0.41
CA CYS A 68 10.33 4.18 -0.86
C CYS A 68 10.30 5.17 0.29
N LYS A 69 10.85 6.36 0.07
CA LYS A 69 10.65 7.49 1.00
C LYS A 69 9.17 7.86 1.08
N SER A 70 8.76 8.33 2.25
CA SER A 70 7.39 8.76 2.53
C SER A 70 6.82 9.77 1.54
N ASP A 71 7.65 10.71 1.08
CA ASP A 71 7.25 11.74 0.10
C ASP A 71 6.84 11.14 -1.25
N PHE A 72 7.37 9.96 -1.62
CA PHE A 72 6.97 9.30 -2.86
C PHE A 72 5.57 8.71 -2.77
N VAL A 73 5.16 8.21 -1.60
CA VAL A 73 3.78 7.74 -1.38
C VAL A 73 2.82 8.92 -1.55
N PHE A 74 3.18 10.08 -0.98
CA PHE A 74 2.45 11.32 -1.16
C PHE A 74 2.31 11.71 -2.63
N GLN A 75 3.45 11.82 -3.31
CA GLN A 75 3.51 12.23 -4.71
C GLN A 75 2.73 11.27 -5.62
N PHE A 76 2.85 9.97 -5.39
CA PHE A 76 2.10 8.96 -6.14
C PHE A 76 0.58 9.16 -5.98
N LEU A 77 0.10 9.27 -4.73
CA LEU A 77 -1.32 9.45 -4.44
C LEU A 77 -1.86 10.77 -5.01
N ASP A 78 -1.07 11.85 -4.98
CA ASP A 78 -1.41 13.13 -5.62
C ASP A 78 -1.50 13.01 -7.15
N GLN A 79 -0.55 12.32 -7.77
CA GLN A 79 -0.50 12.14 -9.23
C GLN A 79 -1.67 11.33 -9.77
N ILE A 80 -2.05 10.24 -9.11
CA ILE A 80 -3.19 9.43 -9.55
C ILE A 80 -4.52 10.11 -9.21
N GLY A 81 -4.53 10.99 -8.19
CA GLY A 81 -5.69 11.70 -7.70
C GLY A 81 -6.65 10.82 -6.90
N ARG A 82 -7.44 11.48 -6.05
CA ARG A 82 -8.35 10.84 -5.07
C ARG A 82 -9.27 9.78 -5.66
N HIS A 83 -9.81 10.02 -6.86
CA HIS A 83 -10.72 9.06 -7.49
C HIS A 83 -10.02 7.74 -7.84
N ASN A 84 -8.79 7.78 -8.38
CA ASN A 84 -8.06 6.57 -8.69
C ASN A 84 -7.50 5.91 -7.43
N ALA A 85 -7.03 6.71 -6.47
CA ALA A 85 -6.61 6.24 -5.16
C ALA A 85 -7.71 5.46 -4.44
N SER A 86 -8.98 5.86 -4.63
CA SER A 86 -10.12 5.15 -4.05
C SER A 86 -10.25 3.71 -4.54
N TYR A 87 -9.69 3.35 -5.70
CA TYR A 87 -9.69 1.97 -6.17
C TYR A 87 -8.65 1.10 -5.46
N ILE A 88 -7.61 1.69 -4.87
CA ILE A 88 -6.51 0.95 -4.23
C ILE A 88 -7.06 0.05 -3.13
N ARG A 89 -6.79 -1.25 -3.28
CA ARG A 89 -7.18 -2.26 -2.30
C ARG A 89 -6.03 -2.79 -1.48
N TYR A 90 -4.81 -2.77 -1.99
CA TYR A 90 -3.67 -3.35 -1.27
C TYR A 90 -2.46 -2.44 -1.42
N MET A 91 -1.87 -2.11 -0.28
CA MET A 91 -0.71 -1.26 -0.17
C MET A 91 0.15 -1.80 0.96
N ARG A 92 1.45 -1.95 0.72
CA ARG A 92 2.47 -2.31 1.70
C ARG A 92 3.34 -1.11 1.93
N ILE A 93 3.43 -0.66 3.17
CA ILE A 93 4.29 0.46 3.58
C ILE A 93 5.20 -0.03 4.69
N GLU A 94 6.45 0.39 4.65
CA GLU A 94 7.40 0.20 5.75
C GLU A 94 7.17 1.29 6.79
N PHE A 95 6.86 0.87 8.01
CA PHE A 95 6.85 1.76 9.16
C PHE A 95 8.30 2.07 9.56
N PRO A 96 8.63 3.34 9.83
CA PRO A 96 9.97 3.79 10.11
C PRO A 96 10.51 3.15 11.39
N TYR A 97 11.83 3.02 11.39
CA TYR A 97 12.65 2.61 12.52
C TYR A 97 12.35 3.48 13.76
N LEU A 98 12.13 2.83 14.91
CA LEU A 98 12.29 3.47 16.21
C LEU A 98 13.80 3.63 16.47
N CYS A 99 14.45 4.58 15.79
CA CYS A 99 15.82 4.96 16.11
C CYS A 99 15.82 5.91 17.31
N ASP A 100 16.72 5.64 18.28
CA ASP A 100 16.83 6.31 19.58
C ASP A 100 17.46 7.73 19.50
N LEU A 101 17.29 8.42 18.37
CA LEU A 101 17.75 9.79 18.16
C LEU A 101 16.55 10.72 18.20
N ASP A 102 16.34 11.38 19.35
CA ASP A 102 15.16 12.20 19.68
C ASP A 102 14.74 13.21 18.60
N SER A 103 15.68 13.72 17.80
CA SER A 103 15.41 14.67 16.71
C SER A 103 14.95 14.01 15.40
N GLU A 104 15.50 12.85 15.03
CA GLU A 104 15.09 12.09 13.84
C GLU A 104 13.75 11.37 14.07
N ARG A 105 13.50 10.96 15.31
CA ARG A 105 12.25 10.34 15.76
C ARG A 105 11.03 11.21 15.48
N LEU A 106 11.07 12.50 15.84
CA LEU A 106 9.97 13.44 15.61
C LEU A 106 9.66 13.65 14.12
N ILE A 107 10.70 13.67 13.26
CA ILE A 107 10.56 13.86 11.81
C ILE A 107 9.95 12.62 11.15
N LEU A 108 10.41 11.43 11.54
CA LEU A 108 9.88 10.15 11.06
C LEU A 108 8.42 9.95 11.49
N GLU A 109 8.12 10.29 12.73
CA GLU A 109 6.78 10.23 13.31
C GLU A 109 5.82 11.22 12.61
N TYR A 110 6.26 12.44 12.33
CA TYR A 110 5.41 13.40 11.61
C TYR A 110 5.16 12.97 10.15
N GLY A 111 6.19 12.45 9.48
CA GLY A 111 6.09 11.95 8.10
C GLY A 111 5.10 10.80 7.98
N ILE A 112 5.13 9.85 8.93
CA ILE A 112 4.26 8.67 8.85
C ILE A 112 2.79 9.00 9.08
N PHE A 113 2.48 9.82 10.09
CA PHE A 113 1.09 10.18 10.37
C PHE A 113 0.49 11.04 9.27
N ARG A 114 1.32 11.85 8.61
CA ARG A 114 0.95 12.53 7.37
C ARG A 114 0.54 11.54 6.28
N ILE A 115 1.35 10.50 6.01
CA ILE A 115 1.00 9.48 5.02
C ILE A 115 -0.29 8.77 5.40
N LEU A 116 -0.43 8.35 6.66
CA LEU A 116 -1.62 7.65 7.15
C LEU A 116 -2.88 8.49 6.99
N ALA A 117 -2.82 9.79 7.31
CA ALA A 117 -3.92 10.72 7.09
C ALA A 117 -4.28 10.84 5.59
N LYS A 118 -3.28 10.86 4.70
CA LYS A 118 -3.53 10.89 3.26
C LYS A 118 -4.16 9.61 2.74
N ILE A 119 -3.65 8.45 3.17
CA ILE A 119 -4.22 7.14 2.84
C ILE A 119 -5.67 7.06 3.33
N GLN A 120 -5.94 7.49 4.55
CA GLN A 120 -7.28 7.54 5.10
C GLN A 120 -8.23 8.40 4.25
N SER A 121 -7.75 9.55 3.76
CA SER A 121 -8.57 10.49 2.97
C SER A 121 -8.81 10.01 1.53
N ASP A 122 -7.78 9.41 0.91
CA ASP A 122 -7.73 9.14 -0.53
C ASP A 122 -8.04 7.68 -0.89
N CYS A 123 -7.66 6.72 -0.04
CA CYS A 123 -7.75 5.27 -0.32
C CYS A 123 -8.94 4.62 0.42
N THR A 124 -10.16 5.01 0.05
CA THR A 124 -11.38 4.61 0.80
C THR A 124 -11.74 3.12 0.76
N ASN A 125 -11.16 2.34 -0.16
CA ASN A 125 -11.41 0.88 -0.29
C ASN A 125 -10.21 0.01 0.13
N LEU A 126 -9.24 0.58 0.85
CA LEU A 126 -8.01 -0.12 1.21
C LEU A 126 -8.27 -1.31 2.15
N ARG A 127 -7.70 -2.47 1.83
CA ARG A 127 -7.61 -3.67 2.68
C ARG A 127 -6.14 -3.80 3.07
N THR A 128 -5.80 -3.37 4.28
CA THR A 128 -4.44 -2.92 4.57
C THR A 128 -3.51 -4.07 4.99
N ALA A 129 -2.38 -4.24 4.29
CA ALA A 129 -1.26 -5.06 4.75
C ALA A 129 -0.09 -4.13 5.10
N MET A 130 0.29 -4.07 6.36
CA MET A 130 1.36 -3.23 6.87
C MET A 130 2.61 -4.05 7.13
N ARG A 131 3.77 -3.50 6.79
CA ARG A 131 5.04 -4.12 7.18
C ARG A 131 5.66 -3.33 8.31
N PHE A 132 5.95 -4.02 9.39
CA PHE A 132 6.60 -3.48 10.57
C PHE A 132 7.99 -4.10 10.67
N ASN A 133 9.01 -3.26 10.49
CA ASN A 133 10.38 -3.68 10.76
C ASN A 133 10.66 -3.41 12.24
N HIS A 134 10.82 -4.49 13.01
CA HIS A 134 11.31 -4.40 14.37
C HIS A 134 12.84 -4.35 14.35
N HIS A 135 13.44 -3.55 15.22
CA HIS A 135 14.83 -3.71 15.61
C HIS A 135 14.85 -4.01 17.12
N PRO A 136 15.69 -4.95 17.60
CA PRO A 136 15.75 -5.39 19.01
C PRO A 136 16.10 -4.33 20.07
N LEU A 137 16.11 -3.04 19.71
CA LEU A 137 16.55 -1.94 20.58
C LEU A 137 15.43 -0.95 20.97
N SER A 138 14.16 -1.17 20.57
CA SER A 138 13.10 -0.26 21.02
C SER A 138 12.67 -0.58 22.45
N ASN A 139 12.85 0.37 23.38
CA ASN A 139 12.24 0.34 24.70
C ASN A 139 10.72 0.06 24.57
N SER A 140 10.24 -1.01 25.21
CA SER A 140 8.86 -1.51 25.12
C SER A 140 7.77 -0.47 25.41
N PHE A 141 8.08 0.53 26.23
CA PHE A 141 7.15 1.59 26.63
C PHE A 141 6.67 2.48 25.48
N HIS A 142 7.40 2.56 24.36
CA HIS A 142 7.01 3.41 23.23
C HIS A 142 6.32 2.64 22.09
N LEU A 143 6.44 1.31 22.08
CA LEU A 143 5.81 0.47 21.07
C LEU A 143 4.29 0.49 21.22
N ASP A 144 3.79 0.42 22.45
CA ASP A 144 2.36 0.41 22.76
C ASP A 144 1.66 1.70 22.31
N ASP A 145 2.22 2.87 22.63
CA ASP A 145 1.69 4.17 22.21
C ASP A 145 1.68 4.32 20.68
N LEU A 146 2.79 3.94 20.03
CA LEU A 146 2.90 4.00 18.58
C LEU A 146 1.85 3.09 17.91
N LEU A 147 1.76 1.82 18.33
CA LEU A 147 0.77 0.88 17.80
C LEU A 147 -0.65 1.36 18.05
N THR A 148 -0.94 1.96 19.19
CA THR A 148 -2.25 2.52 19.53
C THR A 148 -2.62 3.70 18.63
N ARG A 149 -1.66 4.59 18.34
CA ARG A 149 -1.87 5.69 17.41
C ARG A 149 -2.08 5.20 15.98
N ILE A 150 -1.29 4.23 15.54
CA ILE A 150 -1.46 3.59 14.23
C ILE A 150 -2.85 2.95 14.15
N ALA A 151 -3.26 2.17 15.16
CA ALA A 151 -4.59 1.57 15.26
C ALA A 151 -5.69 2.64 15.13
N THR A 152 -5.57 3.75 15.85
CA THR A 152 -6.53 4.87 15.79
C THR A 152 -6.69 5.45 14.39
N TYR A 153 -5.61 5.55 13.61
CA TYR A 153 -5.69 6.00 12.22
C TYR A 153 -6.37 4.96 11.33
N LEU A 154 -6.09 3.67 11.56
CA LEU A 154 -6.62 2.58 10.75
C LEU A 154 -8.09 2.29 11.03
N GLU A 155 -8.53 2.38 12.28
CA GLU A 155 -9.94 2.27 12.65
C GLU A 155 -10.82 3.31 11.93
N LYS A 156 -10.25 4.48 11.62
CA LYS A 156 -10.96 5.54 10.88
C LYS A 156 -11.05 5.26 9.37
N ILE A 157 -10.23 4.36 8.84
CA ILE A 157 -10.37 3.90 7.46
C ILE A 157 -11.62 3.02 7.42
N HIS A 158 -12.68 3.51 6.77
CA HIS A 158 -14.02 2.92 6.78
C HIS A 158 -14.14 1.50 6.19
N SER A 159 -13.04 0.93 5.68
CA SER A 159 -12.98 -0.44 5.20
C SER A 159 -12.65 -1.40 6.36
N ARG A 160 -13.67 -2.08 6.88
CA ARG A 160 -13.58 -3.19 7.87
C ARG A 160 -12.79 -4.42 7.37
N HIS A 161 -11.51 -4.29 7.05
CA HIS A 161 -10.72 -5.41 6.54
C HIS A 161 -9.39 -5.53 7.29
N GLU A 162 -9.06 -6.79 7.55
CA GLU A 162 -7.86 -7.36 8.18
C GLU A 162 -6.61 -6.50 8.00
N ILE A 163 -6.10 -5.96 9.12
CA ILE A 163 -4.77 -5.36 9.17
C ILE A 163 -3.79 -6.53 9.27
N ILE A 164 -2.98 -6.72 8.24
CA ILE A 164 -1.91 -7.74 8.26
C ILE A 164 -0.62 -7.05 8.67
N GLY A 165 -0.10 -7.33 9.86
CA GLY A 165 1.24 -6.93 10.29
C GLY A 165 2.27 -7.95 9.83
N GLU A 166 3.18 -7.56 8.96
CA GLU A 166 4.31 -8.39 8.56
C GLU A 166 5.54 -8.01 9.39
N ILE A 167 6.12 -8.98 10.10
CA ILE A 167 7.26 -8.78 11.01
C ILE A 167 8.40 -9.73 10.64
N TYR A 168 9.64 -9.26 10.72
CA TYR A 168 10.79 -10.15 10.56
C TYR A 168 10.94 -11.06 11.77
N GLU A 169 11.36 -12.30 11.54
CA GLU A 169 11.73 -13.20 12.64
C GLU A 169 13.02 -12.71 13.33
N ASP A 170 12.86 -12.13 14.52
CA ASP A 170 13.96 -11.67 15.38
C ASP A 170 13.65 -11.87 16.88
N SER A 171 14.57 -11.50 17.76
CA SER A 171 14.43 -11.66 19.21
C SER A 171 13.29 -10.84 19.85
N GLY A 172 12.75 -9.83 19.16
CA GLY A 172 11.62 -9.01 19.64
C GLY A 172 10.31 -9.19 18.86
N SER A 173 10.34 -9.98 17.79
CA SER A 173 9.18 -10.32 16.95
C SER A 173 8.04 -10.94 17.77
N ALA A 174 8.35 -11.73 18.81
CA ALA A 174 7.34 -12.34 19.68
C ALA A 174 6.54 -11.31 20.50
N ILE A 175 7.18 -10.23 20.95
CA ILE A 175 6.52 -9.14 21.69
C ILE A 175 5.64 -8.37 20.72
N MET A 176 6.19 -7.97 19.58
CA MET A 176 5.45 -7.20 18.58
C MET A 176 4.26 -7.98 18.01
N LYS A 177 4.44 -9.28 17.76
CA LYS A 177 3.37 -10.20 17.37
C LYS A 177 2.25 -10.21 18.39
N ARG A 178 2.58 -10.42 19.67
CA ARG A 178 1.59 -10.47 20.76
C ARG A 178 0.81 -9.16 20.85
N GLU A 179 1.49 -8.01 20.75
CA GLU A 179 0.84 -6.70 20.82
C GLU A 179 -0.10 -6.44 19.64
N MET A 180 0.28 -6.86 18.44
CA MET A 180 -0.55 -6.76 17.23
C MET A 180 -1.75 -7.72 17.29
N GLU A 181 -1.54 -8.97 17.70
CA GLU A 181 -2.61 -9.96 17.87
C GLU A 181 -3.59 -9.54 18.97
N HIS A 182 -3.12 -8.93 20.06
CA HIS A 182 -3.97 -8.37 21.12
C HIS A 182 -4.92 -7.28 20.59
N ARG A 183 -4.54 -6.60 19.50
CA ARG A 183 -5.33 -5.58 18.80
C ARG A 183 -6.19 -6.14 17.68
N GLY A 184 -6.25 -7.48 17.53
CA GLY A 184 -7.03 -8.16 16.51
C GLY A 184 -6.43 -8.11 15.11
N TRP A 185 -5.13 -7.80 14.98
CA TRP A 185 -4.44 -7.79 13.69
C TRP A 185 -3.97 -9.20 13.33
N ALA A 186 -4.01 -9.54 12.05
CA ALA A 186 -3.37 -10.75 11.55
C ALA A 186 -1.86 -10.49 11.48
N VAL A 187 -1.03 -11.43 11.93
CA VAL A 187 0.43 -11.25 11.94
C VAL A 187 1.10 -12.33 11.11
N ASN A 188 1.87 -11.91 10.11
CA ASN A 188 2.72 -12.77 9.30
C ASN A 188 4.18 -12.57 9.73
N VAL A 189 4.83 -13.64 10.18
CA VAL A 189 6.28 -13.64 10.41
C VAL A 189 6.96 -14.02 9.11
N ILE A 190 7.91 -13.21 8.65
CA ILE A 190 8.58 -13.32 7.33
C ILE A 190 10.11 -13.28 7.43
#